data_AF-A0A8S9LYJ8-F1
#
_entry.id   AF-A0A8S9LYJ8-F1
#
_cell.length_a   1.000
_cell.length_b   1.000
_cell.length_c   1.000
_cell.angle_alpha   90.00
_cell.angle_beta   90.00
_cell.angle_gamma   90.00
#
_symmetry.space_group_name_H-M   'P 1'
#
loop_
_entity.id
_entity.type
_entity.pdbx_description
1 polymer ?
#
loop_
_entity_poly.entity_id
_entity_poly.type
_entity_poly.pdbx_seq_one_letter_code
_entity_poly.pdbx_strand_id
1 'polypeptide(L)'
;MSSMSGSWRAVLKKGSKRGLLIKGWAPQVLILTHPSVGGFLTHCGWNSTLEGIASGVLLLTWPLFGDQFCNQKLVIQVPKVGVSSGVEEVMKWGEEEKIGVLVDS
;
A
#
# COMPACT_ATOMS: atom_id res chain seq x y z
N MET A 1 -11.52 -6.36 -21.77
CA MET A 1 -12.25 -7.10 -20.73
C MET A 1 -12.51 -8.51 -21.23
N SER A 2 -11.59 -9.44 -20.96
CA SER A 2 -11.86 -10.88 -21.10
C SER A 2 -12.00 -11.48 -19.70
N SER A 3 -13.03 -12.31 -19.54
CA SER A 3 -13.33 -13.09 -18.35
C SER A 3 -12.14 -13.98 -17.96
N MET A 4 -11.63 -13.81 -16.74
CA MET A 4 -10.74 -14.76 -16.07
C MET A 4 -11.44 -15.29 -14.82
N SER A 5 -11.80 -16.57 -14.84
CA SER A 5 -12.58 -17.30 -13.83
C SER A 5 -11.70 -17.78 -12.65
N GLY A 6 -10.94 -16.88 -12.03
CA GLY A 6 -10.20 -17.18 -10.80
C GLY A 6 -11.07 -16.94 -9.56
N SER A 7 -11.19 -17.94 -8.68
CA SER A 7 -11.85 -17.76 -7.37
C SER A 7 -10.97 -16.86 -6.48
N TRP A 8 -11.31 -15.57 -6.38
CA TRP A 8 -10.67 -14.56 -5.51
C TRP A 8 -10.89 -14.80 -4.01
N ARG A 9 -10.59 -15.99 -3.51
CA ARG A 9 -10.73 -16.29 -2.07
C ARG A 9 -9.54 -15.72 -1.32
N ALA A 10 -9.83 -14.73 -0.49
CA ALA A 10 -8.89 -14.28 0.53
C ALA A 10 -8.60 -15.41 1.51
N VAL A 11 -7.32 -15.66 1.81
CA VAL A 11 -6.90 -16.52 2.91
C VAL A 11 -6.46 -15.64 4.07
N LEU A 12 -7.13 -15.77 5.22
CA LEU A 12 -6.82 -15.03 6.44
C LEU A 12 -5.94 -15.88 7.35
N LYS A 13 -4.73 -15.41 7.65
CA LYS A 13 -3.83 -16.01 8.65
C LYS A 13 -3.73 -15.05 9.82
N LYS A 14 -4.25 -15.45 10.98
CA LYS A 14 -4.04 -14.70 12.23
C LYS A 14 -2.55 -14.80 12.59
N GLY A 15 -1.87 -13.66 12.66
CA GLY A 15 -0.50 -13.58 13.12
C GLY A 15 -0.45 -13.57 14.64
N SER A 16 0.49 -12.80 15.20
CA SER A 16 0.50 -12.50 16.63
C SER A 16 -0.77 -11.76 17.07
N LYS A 17 -0.91 -11.46 18.36
CA LYS A 17 -2.05 -10.67 18.88
C LYS A 17 -2.23 -9.28 18.22
N ARG A 18 -1.25 -8.81 17.43
CA ARG A 18 -1.23 -7.47 16.82
C ARG A 18 -1.24 -7.46 15.29
N GLY A 19 -1.41 -8.60 14.61
CA GLY A 19 -1.34 -8.65 13.14
C GLY A 19 -2.26 -9.68 12.48
N LEU A 20 -2.78 -9.32 11.31
CA LEU A 20 -3.57 -10.18 10.43
C LEU A 20 -2.96 -10.14 9.02
N LEU A 21 -2.68 -11.31 8.45
CA LEU A 21 -2.23 -11.42 7.07
C LEU A 21 -3.39 -11.86 6.18
N ILE A 22 -3.67 -11.07 5.14
CA ILE A 22 -4.63 -11.40 4.09
C ILE A 22 -3.84 -11.74 2.83
N LYS A 23 -3.92 -12.99 2.38
CA LYS A 23 -3.37 -13.40 1.08
C LYS A 23 -4.47 -13.32 0.02
N GLY A 24 -4.18 -12.62 -1.07
CA GLY A 24 -5.14 -12.37 -2.15
C GLY A 24 -5.79 -11.00 -2.03
N TRP A 25 -7.04 -10.89 -2.47
CA TRP A 25 -7.77 -9.62 -2.46
C TRP A 25 -8.28 -9.28 -1.06
N ALA A 26 -8.16 -8.00 -0.68
CA ALA A 26 -8.74 -7.45 0.54
C ALA A 26 -9.68 -6.30 0.17
N PRO A 27 -10.77 -6.07 0.93
CA PRO A 27 -11.68 -4.95 0.69
C PRO A 27 -11.03 -3.64 1.17
N GLN A 28 -10.06 -3.14 0.41
CA GLN A 28 -9.16 -2.03 0.78
C GLN A 28 -9.93 -0.79 1.29
N VAL A 29 -10.94 -0.32 0.57
CA VAL A 29 -11.75 0.84 0.96
C VAL A 29 -12.48 0.60 2.30
N LEU A 30 -13.04 -0.59 2.53
CA LEU A 30 -13.70 -0.92 3.81
C LEU A 30 -12.70 -0.96 4.97
N ILE A 31 -11.47 -1.40 4.71
CA ILE A 31 -10.41 -1.41 5.72
C ILE A 31 -10.00 0.04 6.03
N LEU A 32 -9.69 0.84 5.00
CA LEU A 32 -9.19 2.22 5.16
C LEU A 32 -10.21 3.15 5.84
N THR A 33 -11.50 2.94 5.60
CA THR A 33 -12.58 3.74 6.21
C THR A 33 -12.92 3.32 7.65
N HIS A 34 -12.33 2.23 8.15
CA HIS A 34 -12.62 1.75 9.50
C HIS A 34 -11.93 2.63 10.57
N PRO A 35 -12.64 3.08 11.63
CA PRO A 35 -12.07 4.00 12.64
C PRO A 35 -10.82 3.51 13.37
N SER A 36 -10.58 2.20 13.38
CA SER A 36 -9.36 1.61 14.00
C SER A 36 -8.11 1.70 13.11
N VAL A 37 -8.22 2.16 11.86
CA VAL A 37 -7.08 2.35 10.97
C VAL A 37 -6.52 3.75 11.12
N GLY A 38 -5.29 3.84 11.65
CA GLY A 38 -4.58 5.11 11.83
C GLY A 38 -3.63 5.48 10.69
N GLY A 39 -3.31 4.55 9.79
CA GLY A 39 -2.35 4.81 8.72
C GLY A 39 -2.35 3.74 7.63
N PHE A 40 -1.80 4.12 6.48
CA PHE A 40 -1.77 3.33 5.26
C PHE A 40 -0.39 3.40 4.61
N LEU A 41 0.32 2.25 4.59
CA LEU A 41 1.54 2.10 3.82
C LEU A 41 1.19 1.87 2.35
N THR A 42 1.66 2.73 1.46
CA THR A 42 1.34 2.68 0.03
C THR A 42 2.56 2.92 -0.83
N HIS A 43 2.57 2.29 -2.01
CA HIS A 43 3.57 2.57 -3.05
C HIS A 43 3.33 3.90 -3.79
N CYS A 44 2.34 4.68 -3.37
CA CYS A 44 2.01 5.99 -3.95
C CYS A 44 1.49 5.95 -5.40
N GLY A 45 0.88 4.83 -5.81
CA GLY A 45 0.02 4.82 -6.98
C GLY A 45 -1.19 5.73 -6.76
N TRP A 46 -1.57 6.51 -7.79
CA TRP A 46 -2.53 7.61 -7.64
C TRP A 46 -3.89 7.18 -7.05
N ASN A 47 -4.42 6.03 -7.45
CA ASN A 47 -5.69 5.52 -6.92
C ASN A 47 -5.60 5.23 -5.41
N SER A 48 -4.55 4.51 -4.97
CA SER A 48 -4.35 4.22 -3.54
C SER A 48 -4.10 5.49 -2.73
N THR A 49 -3.38 6.45 -3.30
CA THR A 49 -3.20 7.77 -2.68
C THR A 49 -4.54 8.46 -2.46
N LEU A 50 -5.42 8.50 -3.46
CA LEU A 50 -6.73 9.12 -3.32
C LEU A 50 -7.61 8.39 -2.30
N GLU A 51 -7.60 7.06 -2.25
CA GLU A 51 -8.34 6.28 -1.26
C GLU A 51 -7.90 6.58 0.17
N GLY A 52 -6.59 6.72 0.39
CA GLY A 52 -6.05 7.07 1.71
C GLY A 52 -6.42 8.50 2.13
N ILE A 53 -6.30 9.47 1.22
CA ILE A 53 -6.70 10.87 1.48
C ILE A 53 -8.22 10.94 1.78
N ALA A 54 -9.04 10.29 0.95
CA ALA A 54 -10.50 10.31 1.11
C ALA A 54 -10.96 9.61 2.39
N SER A 55 -10.22 8.59 2.86
CA SER A 55 -10.49 7.90 4.12
C SER A 55 -9.94 8.66 5.35
N GLY A 56 -9.20 9.76 5.15
CA GLY A 56 -8.65 10.58 6.24
C GLY A 56 -7.54 9.91 7.04
N VAL A 57 -6.79 8.99 6.43
CA VAL A 57 -5.69 8.26 7.11
C VAL A 57 -4.32 8.80 6.70
N LEU A 58 -3.34 8.67 7.61
CA LEU A 58 -1.96 9.05 7.33
C LEU A 58 -1.31 8.11 6.31
N LEU A 59 -0.63 8.65 5.30
CA LEU A 59 0.05 7.88 4.27
C LEU A 59 1.53 7.68 4.63
N LEU A 60 1.97 6.43 4.83
CA LEU A 60 3.39 6.09 4.83
C LEU A 60 3.79 5.76 3.38
N THR A 61 4.68 6.54 2.79
CA THR A 61 4.98 6.48 1.36
C THR A 61 6.17 5.57 1.08
N TRP A 62 6.02 4.63 0.15
CA TRP A 62 7.07 3.71 -0.30
C TRP A 62 7.08 3.60 -1.83
N PRO A 63 7.42 4.68 -2.55
CA PRO A 63 7.41 4.69 -4.02
C PRO A 63 8.37 3.63 -4.57
N LEU A 64 7.96 2.99 -5.66
CA LEU A 64 8.74 1.96 -6.35
C LEU A 64 9.26 2.49 -7.69
N PHE A 65 8.39 3.08 -8.52
CA PHE A 65 8.78 3.54 -9.87
C PHE A 65 7.82 4.60 -10.43
N GLY A 66 8.19 5.17 -11.58
CA GLY A 66 7.31 6.04 -12.36
C GLY A 66 6.86 7.31 -11.62
N ASP A 67 5.57 7.64 -11.74
CA ASP A 67 4.94 8.83 -11.16
C ASP A 67 4.81 8.77 -9.64
N GLN A 68 5.05 7.61 -9.02
CA GLN A 68 4.90 7.39 -7.58
C GLN A 68 5.77 8.33 -6.73
N PHE A 69 6.96 8.70 -7.22
CA PHE A 69 7.83 9.67 -6.55
C PHE A 69 7.25 11.08 -6.59
N CYS A 70 6.56 11.45 -7.67
CA CYS A 70 5.84 12.71 -7.76
C CYS A 70 4.64 12.72 -6.81
N ASN A 71 3.89 11.61 -6.77
CA ASN A 71 2.77 11.44 -5.85
C ASN A 71 3.22 11.49 -4.39
N GLN A 72 4.34 10.84 -4.04
CA GLN A 72 4.97 10.95 -2.72
C GLN A 72 5.24 12.42 -2.35
N LYS A 73 5.94 13.16 -3.23
CA LYS A 73 6.25 14.57 -2.98
C LYS A 73 4.97 15.39 -2.81
N LEU A 74 3.97 15.16 -3.67
CA LEU A 74 2.68 15.84 -3.59
C LEU A 74 2.03 15.63 -2.23
N VAL A 75 1.87 14.39 -1.76
CA VAL A 75 1.14 14.10 -0.50
C VAL A 75 1.88 14.58 0.75
N ILE A 76 3.22 14.58 0.71
CA ILE A 76 4.04 15.07 1.82
C ILE A 76 4.03 16.60 1.88
N GLN A 77 4.15 17.27 0.73
CA GLN A 77 4.41 18.71 0.70
C GLN A 77 3.15 19.56 0.66
N VAL A 78 2.08 19.09 0.00
CA VAL A 78 0.89 19.90 -0.27
C VAL A 78 -0.21 19.69 0.78
N PRO A 79 -0.90 18.53 0.86
CA PRO A 79 -1.87 18.28 1.92
C PRO A 79 -1.20 17.96 3.26
N LYS A 80 0.11 17.63 3.28
CA LYS A 80 0.88 17.31 4.50
C LYS A 80 0.30 16.14 5.30
N VAL A 81 -0.20 15.13 4.59
CA VAL A 81 -0.77 13.90 5.16
C VAL A 81 0.11 12.67 4.90
N GLY A 82 1.33 12.88 4.40
CA GLY A 82 2.29 11.83 4.08
C GLY A 82 3.54 11.88 4.96
N VAL A 83 4.12 10.71 5.24
CA VAL A 83 5.45 10.54 5.83
C VAL A 83 6.29 9.66 4.91
N SER A 84 7.52 10.08 4.61
CA SER A 84 8.42 9.30 3.76
C SER A 84 9.01 8.09 4.50
N SER A 85 9.06 6.94 3.84
CA SER A 85 9.84 5.78 4.30
C SER A 85 11.36 5.95 4.07
N GLY A 86 11.80 7.03 3.42
CA GLY A 86 13.20 7.26 3.04
C GLY A 86 13.59 6.65 1.70
N VAL A 87 12.63 6.13 0.92
CA VAL A 87 12.90 5.60 -0.42
C VAL A 87 13.02 6.76 -1.42
N GLU A 88 14.22 6.90 -1.99
CA GLU A 88 14.57 7.94 -2.95
C GLU A 88 14.97 7.39 -4.32
N GLU A 89 15.37 6.11 -4.39
CA GLU A 89 15.80 5.47 -5.61
C GLU A 89 14.69 4.64 -6.27
N VAL A 90 14.66 4.67 -7.60
CA VAL A 90 13.73 3.86 -8.40
C VAL A 90 14.12 2.38 -8.29
N MET A 91 13.13 1.56 -8.00
CA MET A 91 13.25 0.12 -8.00
C MET A 91 13.60 -0.39 -9.41
N LYS A 92 14.73 -1.08 -9.53
CA LYS A 92 15.12 -1.71 -10.78
C LYS A 92 14.32 -3.00 -10.98
N TRP A 93 13.77 -3.14 -12.17
CA TRP A 93 13.06 -4.35 -12.57
C TRP A 93 13.98 -5.58 -12.44
N GLY A 94 13.51 -6.63 -11.77
CA GLY A 94 14.29 -7.85 -11.51
C GLY A 94 15.18 -7.82 -10.26
N GLU A 95 15.22 -6.72 -9.51
CA GLU A 95 15.92 -6.65 -8.22
C GLU A 95 14.95 -6.64 -7.02
N GLU A 96 13.72 -7.12 -7.24
CA GLU A 96 12.63 -7.09 -6.26
C GLU A 96 12.94 -7.87 -4.99
N GLU A 97 13.58 -9.03 -5.15
CA GLU A 97 13.99 -9.90 -4.05
C GLU A 97 15.14 -9.33 -3.21
N LYS A 98 15.94 -8.40 -3.75
CA LYS A 98 17.04 -7.77 -2.99
C LYS A 98 16.54 -6.71 -2.01
N ILE A 99 15.34 -6.17 -2.25
CA ILE A 99 14.80 -5.01 -1.52
C ILE A 99 13.59 -5.43 -0.67
N GLY A 100 12.85 -6.46 -1.10
CA GLY A 100 11.68 -6.97 -0.40
C GLY A 100 12.04 -7.74 0.87
N VAL A 101 11.31 -7.48 1.95
CA VAL A 101 11.23 -8.43 3.07
C VAL A 101 10.33 -9.58 2.61
N LEU A 102 10.93 -10.74 2.32
CA LEU A 102 10.18 -11.96 2.06
C LEU A 102 9.43 -12.35 3.34
N VAL A 103 8.10 -12.34 3.27
CA VAL A 103 7.27 -12.91 4.33
C VAL A 103 7.07 -14.38 4.00
N ASP A 104 7.89 -15.24 4.62
CA ASP A 104 7.77 -16.68 4.47
C ASP A 104 6.36 -17.16 4.87
N SER A 105 5.81 -18.05 4.05
CA SER A 105 4.41 -18.48 4.09
C SER A 105 4.11 -19.52 5.15
#